data_AF-A0A840CCJ3-F1
#
_entry.id   AF-A0A840CCJ3-F1
#
_cell.length_a   1.000
_cell.length_b   1.000
_cell.length_c   1.000
_cell.angle_alpha   90.00
_cell.angle_beta   90.00
_cell.angle_gamma   90.00
#
_symmetry.space_group_name_H-M   'P 1'
#
loop_
_entity.id
_entity.type
_entity.pdbx_description
1 polymer ?
#
loop_
_entity_poly.entity_id
_entity_poly.type
_entity_poly.pdbx_seq_one_letter_code
_entity_poly.pdbx_strand_id
1 'polypeptide(L)'
;MRQFLMAFGLVVLGTSALAEEAALVNVSGDVFMAGSSVQSESGADDLFLVGQTVRAAGEATGSAHLAGRRVDLSGAVGGDLYALGMDVTVTGDVAGDATLSGYDISVGRVGGDLRATGSQVTVGGPVGGYAFLAAEELRVDGVIEGDVHLSARQLEFGPDARIGGQLVLYEETPGKLEVPASVIAGERIERRDIESRDRHMRPFGWAGYIGSFLSAVIVIAALAALIAALVPQQLAAMRRRILDAPFRTLWLGFLTQSAVIGSAVLFAMTLVGVFLSPAALLVAAIGGFAGYVVGIYAFGVGLLLAWGRDEPASIGQRALAAGFGALVAGVIGLIPVLGWIFLLAVSLAGVGAITTWIFRPQFFGALPSE
;
A
#
# COMPACT_ATOMS: atom_id res chain seq x y z
N MET A 1 -22.99 12.78 7.58
CA MET A 1 -23.62 12.89 6.25
C MET A 1 -22.70 13.60 5.25
N ARG A 2 -22.14 14.78 5.57
CA ARG A 2 -21.10 15.48 4.76
C ARG A 2 -19.88 14.62 4.40
N GLN A 3 -19.25 13.97 5.39
CA GLN A 3 -18.10 13.09 5.16
C GLN A 3 -18.41 11.86 4.28
N PHE A 4 -19.67 11.40 4.28
CA PHE A 4 -20.12 10.24 3.50
C PHE A 4 -20.40 10.62 2.03
N LEU A 5 -20.84 11.87 1.78
CA LEU A 5 -20.99 12.43 0.43
C LEU A 5 -19.63 12.74 -0.20
N MET A 6 -18.66 13.23 0.59
CA MET A 6 -17.28 13.48 0.13
C MET A 6 -16.57 12.21 -0.37
N ALA A 7 -16.66 11.11 0.38
CA ALA A 7 -16.06 9.84 -0.03
C ALA A 7 -16.75 9.23 -1.27
N PHE A 8 -18.07 9.42 -1.39
CA PHE A 8 -18.84 8.94 -2.54
C PHE A 8 -18.53 9.72 -3.83
N GLY A 9 -18.34 11.05 -3.73
CA GLY A 9 -17.90 11.88 -4.84
C GLY A 9 -16.54 11.44 -5.39
N LEU A 10 -15.55 11.27 -4.52
CA LEU A 10 -14.19 10.86 -4.92
C LEU A 10 -14.13 9.49 -5.64
N VAL A 11 -14.99 8.54 -5.25
CA VAL A 11 -15.02 7.19 -5.86
C VAL A 11 -15.73 7.18 -7.22
N VAL A 12 -16.78 8.00 -7.40
CA VAL A 12 -17.47 8.13 -8.70
C VAL A 12 -16.57 8.82 -9.74
N LEU A 13 -15.80 9.83 -9.31
CA LEU A 13 -14.90 10.62 -10.17
C LEU A 13 -13.70 9.84 -10.72
N GLY A 14 -13.27 8.77 -10.05
CA GLY A 14 -12.17 7.92 -10.54
C GLY A 14 -12.51 7.17 -11.84
N THR A 15 -13.80 6.92 -12.10
CA THR A 15 -14.24 6.22 -13.33
C THR A 15 -14.49 7.17 -14.51
N SER A 16 -14.74 8.46 -14.25
CA SER A 16 -14.92 9.49 -15.29
C SER A 16 -13.61 10.19 -15.69
N ALA A 17 -12.48 9.93 -15.02
CA ALA A 17 -11.17 10.45 -15.40
C ALA A 17 -10.69 9.99 -16.80
N LEU A 18 -11.37 9.02 -17.42
CA LEU A 18 -11.15 8.57 -18.80
C LEU A 18 -12.16 9.18 -19.80
N ALA A 19 -13.12 9.97 -19.35
CA ALA A 19 -14.11 10.63 -20.21
C ALA A 19 -13.54 11.92 -20.83
N GLU A 20 -13.93 12.18 -22.08
CA GLU A 20 -13.58 13.39 -22.83
C GLU A 20 -14.31 14.63 -22.27
N GLU A 21 -15.50 14.43 -21.71
CA GLU A 21 -16.33 15.48 -21.10
C GLU A 21 -16.21 15.43 -19.56
N ALA A 22 -15.97 16.59 -18.94
CA ALA A 22 -15.83 16.69 -17.49
C ALA A 22 -17.18 16.45 -16.79
N ALA A 23 -17.24 15.48 -15.89
CA ALA A 23 -18.37 15.31 -14.99
C ALA A 23 -18.35 16.45 -13.96
N LEU A 24 -19.46 17.18 -13.82
CA LEU A 24 -19.62 18.27 -12.85
C LEU A 24 -20.79 17.95 -11.91
N VAL A 25 -20.54 18.06 -10.60
CA VAL A 25 -21.57 17.96 -9.56
C VAL A 25 -21.39 19.15 -8.62
N ASN A 26 -22.46 19.94 -8.44
CA ASN A 26 -22.50 20.98 -7.41
C ASN A 26 -23.42 20.52 -6.27
N VAL A 27 -22.91 20.51 -5.05
CA VAL A 27 -23.68 20.16 -3.85
C VAL A 27 -23.50 21.26 -2.82
N SER A 28 -24.56 22.06 -2.62
CA SER A 28 -24.57 23.07 -1.55
C SER A 28 -23.43 24.10 -1.63
N GLY A 29 -22.94 24.44 -2.83
CA GLY A 29 -21.81 25.38 -3.00
C GLY A 29 -20.48 24.69 -3.25
N ASP A 30 -20.35 23.42 -2.89
CA ASP A 30 -19.17 22.60 -3.15
C ASP A 30 -19.17 22.12 -4.61
N VAL A 31 -18.04 22.23 -5.28
CA VAL A 31 -17.88 21.88 -6.70
C VAL A 31 -16.99 20.64 -6.83
N PHE A 32 -17.54 19.60 -7.44
CA PHE A 32 -16.85 18.36 -7.75
C PHE A 32 -16.73 18.24 -9.27
N MET A 33 -15.51 18.14 -9.79
CA MET A 33 -15.27 17.91 -11.21
C MET A 33 -14.28 16.78 -11.46
N ALA A 34 -14.57 15.90 -12.42
CA ALA A 34 -13.55 15.00 -12.93
C ALA A 34 -13.66 14.68 -14.41
N GLY A 35 -12.51 14.57 -15.06
CA GLY A 35 -12.37 14.29 -16.49
C GLY A 35 -10.93 14.40 -16.93
N SER A 36 -10.67 14.30 -18.24
CA SER A 36 -9.31 14.49 -18.77
C SER A 36 -8.76 15.91 -18.51
N SER A 37 -9.58 16.94 -18.69
CA SER A 37 -9.27 18.33 -18.40
C SER A 37 -10.43 18.96 -17.63
N VAL A 38 -10.17 19.51 -16.45
CA VAL A 38 -11.17 20.18 -15.59
C VAL A 38 -10.77 21.62 -15.34
N GLN A 39 -11.74 22.53 -15.43
CA GLN A 39 -11.52 23.95 -15.23
C GLN A 39 -12.66 24.54 -14.41
N SER A 40 -12.32 25.20 -13.29
CA SER A 40 -13.25 25.91 -12.43
C SER A 40 -12.92 27.41 -12.45
N GLU A 41 -13.80 28.22 -13.03
CA GLU A 41 -13.63 29.69 -13.10
C GLU A 41 -14.55 30.45 -12.12
N SER A 42 -15.66 29.83 -11.70
CA SER A 42 -16.59 30.42 -10.73
C SER A 42 -16.13 30.16 -9.31
N GLY A 43 -16.48 31.08 -8.40
CA GLY A 43 -16.29 30.85 -6.96
C GLY A 43 -17.08 29.65 -6.44
N ALA A 44 -16.53 28.95 -5.45
CA ALA A 44 -17.13 27.80 -4.79
C ALA A 44 -16.90 27.87 -3.28
N ASP A 45 -17.65 27.08 -2.52
CA ASP A 45 -17.36 26.86 -1.11
C ASP A 45 -16.10 25.99 -1.02
N ASP A 46 -16.22 24.70 -1.32
CA ASP A 46 -15.08 23.79 -1.47
C ASP A 46 -14.88 23.34 -2.93
N LEU A 47 -13.63 23.12 -3.35
CA LEU A 47 -13.27 22.57 -4.67
C LEU A 47 -12.76 21.14 -4.56
N PHE A 48 -13.27 20.24 -5.41
CA PHE A 48 -12.81 18.86 -5.54
C PHE A 48 -12.60 18.53 -7.03
N LEU A 49 -11.40 18.76 -7.54
CA LEU A 49 -11.09 18.66 -8.97
C LEU A 49 -10.08 17.55 -9.23
N VAL A 50 -10.44 16.60 -10.10
CA VAL A 50 -9.57 15.45 -10.45
C VAL A 50 -9.47 15.29 -11.96
N GLY A 51 -8.26 15.31 -12.53
CA GLY A 51 -8.10 15.09 -13.97
C GLY A 51 -6.67 14.97 -14.45
N GLN A 52 -6.42 14.89 -15.76
CA GLN A 52 -5.03 14.99 -16.25
C GLN A 52 -4.54 16.43 -16.16
N THR A 53 -5.39 17.40 -16.50
CA THR A 53 -5.12 18.83 -16.33
C THR A 53 -6.21 19.44 -15.46
N VAL A 54 -5.82 20.07 -14.36
CA VAL A 54 -6.71 20.75 -13.41
C VAL A 54 -6.37 22.23 -13.42
N ARG A 55 -7.34 23.09 -13.72
CA ARG A 55 -7.22 24.55 -13.58
C ARG A 55 -8.29 25.10 -12.64
N ALA A 56 -7.87 25.75 -11.57
CA ALA A 56 -8.75 26.40 -10.61
C ALA A 56 -8.45 27.90 -10.59
N ALA A 57 -9.26 28.68 -11.32
CA ALA A 57 -9.15 30.13 -11.39
C ALA A 57 -10.19 30.84 -10.50
N GLY A 58 -11.31 30.18 -10.19
CA GLY A 58 -12.30 30.69 -9.24
C GLY A 58 -11.83 30.58 -7.80
N GLU A 59 -12.28 31.51 -6.95
CA GLU A 59 -12.02 31.51 -5.51
C GLU A 59 -12.73 30.35 -4.80
N ALA A 60 -12.02 29.61 -3.95
CA ALA A 60 -12.62 28.68 -3.00
C ALA A 60 -12.72 29.37 -1.64
N THR A 61 -13.93 29.64 -1.14
CA THR A 61 -14.09 30.30 0.17
C THR A 61 -13.70 29.38 1.33
N GLY A 62 -13.81 28.07 1.13
CA GLY A 62 -13.32 27.00 1.99
C GLY A 62 -12.05 26.36 1.41
N SER A 63 -12.01 25.03 1.34
CA SER A 63 -10.82 24.25 1.01
C SER A 63 -10.80 23.78 -0.45
N ALA A 64 -9.60 23.54 -0.98
CA ALA A 64 -9.41 23.02 -2.33
C ALA A 64 -8.65 21.68 -2.32
N HIS A 65 -9.23 20.69 -2.99
CA HIS A 65 -8.69 19.34 -3.18
C HIS A 65 -8.48 19.10 -4.67
N LEU A 66 -7.22 19.13 -5.10
CA LEU A 66 -6.83 19.12 -6.51
C LEU A 66 -5.92 17.92 -6.77
N ALA A 67 -6.24 17.10 -7.77
CA ALA A 67 -5.40 15.98 -8.16
C ALA A 67 -5.29 15.85 -9.68
N GLY A 68 -4.07 15.85 -10.21
CA GLY A 68 -3.89 15.59 -11.63
C GLY A 68 -2.46 15.52 -12.11
N ARG A 69 -2.22 15.28 -13.40
CA ARG A 69 -0.85 15.34 -13.93
C ARG A 69 -0.33 16.78 -13.87
N ARG A 70 -1.16 17.75 -14.22
CA ARG A 70 -0.88 19.18 -14.07
C ARG A 70 -1.97 19.84 -13.26
N VAL A 71 -1.59 20.55 -12.20
CA VAL A 71 -2.48 21.33 -11.35
C VAL A 71 -2.03 22.79 -11.39
N ASP A 72 -2.95 23.67 -11.78
CA ASP A 72 -2.74 25.13 -11.81
C ASP A 72 -3.85 25.80 -10.99
N LEU A 73 -3.49 26.35 -9.84
CA LEU A 73 -4.36 27.08 -8.93
C LEU A 73 -3.97 28.56 -8.94
N SER A 74 -4.83 29.39 -9.51
CA SER A 74 -4.70 30.85 -9.54
C SER A 74 -5.78 31.57 -8.73
N GLY A 75 -6.90 30.91 -8.44
CA GLY A 75 -7.90 31.40 -7.49
C GLY A 75 -7.39 31.32 -6.05
N ALA A 76 -7.84 32.25 -5.21
CA ALA A 76 -7.55 32.22 -3.78
C ALA A 76 -8.30 31.07 -3.08
N VAL A 77 -7.73 30.55 -1.99
CA VAL A 77 -8.31 29.51 -1.14
C VAL A 77 -8.44 30.05 0.29
N GLY A 78 -9.66 30.18 0.78
CA GLY A 78 -9.96 30.73 2.11
C GLY A 78 -9.69 29.76 3.27
N GLY A 79 -9.65 28.46 2.99
CA GLY A 79 -9.30 27.38 3.91
C GLY A 79 -7.98 26.72 3.54
N ASP A 80 -7.97 25.39 3.52
CA ASP A 80 -6.77 24.58 3.29
C ASP A 80 -6.66 24.12 1.82
N LEU A 81 -5.44 23.97 1.34
CA LEU A 81 -5.12 23.41 0.03
C LEU A 81 -4.50 22.01 0.15
N TYR A 82 -5.06 21.07 -0.59
CA TYR A 82 -4.50 19.74 -0.82
C TYR A 82 -4.30 19.56 -2.32
N ALA A 83 -3.06 19.52 -2.79
CA ALA A 83 -2.75 19.35 -4.21
C ALA A 83 -1.75 18.23 -4.46
N LEU A 84 -2.07 17.38 -5.42
CA LEU A 84 -1.21 16.27 -5.85
C LEU A 84 -1.06 16.27 -7.38
N GLY A 85 0.17 16.23 -7.88
CA GLY A 85 0.39 16.07 -9.31
C GLY A 85 1.81 15.83 -9.78
N MET A 86 2.05 15.83 -11.09
CA MET A 86 3.42 15.87 -11.63
C MET A 86 3.93 17.31 -11.59
N ASP A 87 3.16 18.24 -12.16
CA ASP A 87 3.39 19.68 -12.08
C ASP A 87 2.30 20.31 -11.18
N VAL A 88 2.68 21.01 -10.11
CA VAL A 88 1.76 21.71 -9.21
C VAL A 88 2.17 23.17 -9.09
N THR A 89 1.38 24.08 -9.64
CA THR A 89 1.59 25.52 -9.57
C THR A 89 0.47 26.19 -8.79
N VAL A 90 0.81 26.88 -7.71
CA VAL A 90 -0.11 27.59 -6.83
C VAL A 90 0.29 29.06 -6.81
N THR A 91 -0.39 29.87 -7.62
CA THR A 91 -0.19 31.33 -7.69
C THR A 91 -1.21 32.10 -6.87
N GLY A 92 -2.38 31.52 -6.62
CA GLY A 92 -3.38 32.08 -5.73
C GLY A 92 -2.97 32.01 -4.26
N ASP A 93 -3.46 32.95 -3.46
CA ASP A 93 -3.21 32.98 -2.01
C ASP A 93 -3.97 31.86 -1.30
N VAL A 94 -3.28 31.08 -0.47
CA VAL A 94 -3.89 30.09 0.44
C VAL A 94 -3.93 30.69 1.83
N ALA A 95 -5.11 30.89 2.41
CA ALA A 95 -5.26 31.51 3.73
C ALA A 95 -4.95 30.54 4.88
N GLY A 96 -5.28 29.25 4.74
CA GLY A 96 -4.98 28.19 5.70
C GLY A 96 -3.70 27.43 5.37
N ASP A 97 -3.71 26.12 5.59
CA ASP A 97 -2.57 25.23 5.37
C ASP A 97 -2.48 24.78 3.90
N ALA A 98 -1.27 24.47 3.42
CA ALA A 98 -1.06 23.86 2.12
C ALA A 98 -0.30 22.53 2.25
N THR A 99 -0.87 21.46 1.71
CA THR A 99 -0.22 20.15 1.56
C THR A 99 -0.07 19.81 0.08
N LEU A 100 1.17 19.81 -0.40
CA LEU A 100 1.53 19.70 -1.82
C LEU A 100 2.45 18.51 -2.04
N SER A 101 2.16 17.69 -3.05
CA SER A 101 3.02 16.59 -3.44
C SER A 101 3.12 16.48 -4.96
N GLY A 102 4.34 16.38 -5.49
CA GLY A 102 4.52 16.23 -6.92
C GLY A 102 5.96 16.09 -7.40
N TYR A 103 6.18 16.17 -8.72
CA TYR A 103 7.54 16.16 -9.26
C TYR A 103 8.13 17.58 -9.24
N ASP A 104 7.39 18.55 -9.77
CA ASP A 104 7.71 19.98 -9.77
C ASP A 104 6.58 20.73 -9.05
N ILE A 105 6.94 21.45 -7.97
CA ILE A 105 6.01 22.25 -7.17
C ILE A 105 6.51 23.70 -7.14
N SER A 106 5.62 24.64 -7.46
CA SER A 106 5.80 26.06 -7.23
C SER A 106 4.62 26.60 -6.42
N VAL A 107 4.89 27.20 -5.27
CA VAL A 107 3.87 27.73 -4.36
C VAL A 107 4.15 29.18 -3.98
N GLY A 108 3.11 30.01 -4.09
CA GLY A 108 3.08 31.40 -3.65
C GLY A 108 2.87 31.54 -2.15
N ARG A 109 1.96 32.45 -1.75
CA ARG A 109 1.68 32.77 -0.34
C ARG A 109 0.83 31.68 0.31
N VAL A 110 1.23 31.26 1.51
CA VAL A 110 0.49 30.36 2.41
C VAL A 110 0.34 31.04 3.78
N GLY A 111 -0.89 31.22 4.25
CA GLY A 111 -1.19 31.90 5.50
C GLY A 111 -0.94 31.04 6.74
N GLY A 112 -1.15 29.73 6.62
CA GLY A 112 -0.88 28.73 7.66
C GLY A 112 0.41 27.93 7.40
N ASP A 113 0.34 26.63 7.65
CA ASP A 113 1.48 25.72 7.57
C ASP A 113 1.67 25.15 6.15
N LEU A 114 2.91 25.05 5.70
CA LEU A 114 3.26 24.45 4.40
C LEU A 114 3.87 23.07 4.57
N ARG A 115 3.33 22.07 3.87
CA ARG A 115 3.89 20.73 3.74
C ARG A 115 4.09 20.45 2.25
N ALA A 116 5.32 20.45 1.77
CA ALA A 116 5.62 20.24 0.36
C ALA A 116 6.64 19.11 0.16
N THR A 117 6.34 18.17 -0.74
CA THR A 117 7.24 17.06 -1.08
C THR A 117 7.33 16.86 -2.59
N GLY A 118 8.54 16.92 -3.16
CA GLY A 118 8.71 16.66 -4.58
C GLY A 118 10.13 16.45 -5.06
N SER A 119 10.35 16.40 -6.37
CA SER A 119 11.73 16.38 -6.90
C SER A 119 12.31 17.78 -6.90
N GLN A 120 11.53 18.75 -7.39
CA GLN A 120 11.83 20.17 -7.41
C GLN A 120 10.73 20.90 -6.65
N VAL A 121 11.11 21.73 -5.67
CA VAL A 121 10.15 22.52 -4.89
C VAL A 121 10.65 23.95 -4.83
N THR A 122 9.80 24.90 -5.23
CA THR A 122 10.02 26.34 -5.11
C THR A 122 8.98 26.95 -4.18
N VAL A 123 9.42 27.50 -3.06
CA VAL A 123 8.61 28.29 -2.13
C VAL A 123 8.80 29.77 -2.47
N GLY A 124 7.97 30.28 -3.38
CA GLY A 124 8.08 31.61 -3.94
C GLY A 124 7.48 32.73 -3.07
N GLY A 125 6.50 32.41 -2.23
CA GLY A 125 5.80 33.37 -1.36
C GLY A 125 6.04 33.14 0.13
N PRO A 126 5.54 34.04 0.99
CA PRO A 126 5.66 33.89 2.44
C PRO A 126 4.77 32.77 2.98
N VAL A 127 5.24 32.11 4.03
CA VAL A 127 4.54 31.07 4.81
C VAL A 127 4.35 31.58 6.24
N GLY A 128 3.10 31.76 6.67
CA GLY A 128 2.78 32.32 8.00
C GLY A 128 2.96 31.35 9.16
N GLY A 129 2.95 30.03 8.88
CA GLY A 129 3.13 28.98 9.87
C GLY A 129 4.50 28.31 9.80
N TYR A 130 4.53 27.03 10.18
CA TYR A 130 5.72 26.19 10.01
C TYR A 130 5.80 25.64 8.58
N ALA A 131 6.99 25.19 8.17
CA ALA A 131 7.18 24.53 6.89
C ALA A 131 7.85 23.16 7.05
N PHE A 132 7.27 22.13 6.42
CA PHE A 132 7.89 20.83 6.21
C PHE A 132 8.18 20.65 4.72
N LEU A 133 9.45 20.62 4.35
CA LEU A 133 9.92 20.64 2.97
C LEU A 133 10.83 19.44 2.71
N ALA A 134 10.49 18.63 1.72
CA ALA A 134 11.32 17.50 1.29
C ALA A 134 11.47 17.52 -0.23
N ALA A 135 12.69 17.73 -0.73
CA ALA A 135 12.93 17.73 -2.18
C ALA A 135 14.30 17.19 -2.59
N GLU A 136 14.53 16.93 -3.87
CA GLU A 136 15.89 16.79 -4.37
C GLU A 136 16.53 18.17 -4.54
N GLU A 137 15.83 19.08 -5.21
CA GLU A 137 16.19 20.47 -5.41
C GLU A 137 15.14 21.36 -4.74
N LEU A 138 15.57 22.15 -3.76
CA LEU A 138 14.71 23.03 -2.99
C LEU A 138 15.18 24.47 -3.12
N ARG A 139 14.28 25.34 -3.58
CA ARG A 139 14.47 26.80 -3.59
C ARG A 139 13.47 27.45 -2.64
N VAL A 140 13.96 28.28 -1.73
CA VAL A 140 13.13 29.09 -0.83
C VAL A 140 13.41 30.56 -1.08
N ASP A 141 12.43 31.29 -1.60
CA ASP A 141 12.53 32.73 -1.88
C ASP A 141 11.82 33.58 -0.83
N GLY A 142 10.73 33.07 -0.25
CA GLY A 142 9.89 33.78 0.71
C GLY A 142 10.33 33.73 2.16
N VAL A 143 9.64 34.49 3.01
CA VAL A 143 9.77 34.45 4.47
C VAL A 143 8.91 33.33 5.05
N ILE A 144 9.49 32.47 5.88
CA ILE A 144 8.76 31.47 6.67
C ILE A 144 8.77 31.95 8.13
N GLU A 145 7.61 32.29 8.67
CA GLU A 145 7.50 32.88 10.00
C GLU A 145 7.79 31.87 11.13
N GLY A 146 7.38 30.61 10.96
CA GLY A 146 7.54 29.54 11.94
C GLY A 146 8.80 28.69 11.80
N ASP A 147 8.75 27.50 12.40
CA ASP A 147 9.82 26.50 12.34
C ASP A 147 9.87 25.82 10.97
N VAL A 148 11.07 25.40 10.55
CA VAL A 148 11.29 24.76 9.26
C VAL A 148 11.95 23.41 9.46
N HIS A 149 11.30 22.37 8.95
CA HIS A 149 11.86 21.03 8.83
C HIS A 149 12.17 20.78 7.35
N LEU A 150 13.44 20.60 7.01
CA LEU A 150 13.89 20.60 5.63
C LEU A 150 14.81 19.41 5.34
N SER A 151 14.53 18.68 4.27
CA SER A 151 15.39 17.63 3.72
C SER A 151 15.60 17.90 2.23
N ALA A 152 16.83 18.18 1.81
CA ALA A 152 17.13 18.42 0.41
C ALA A 152 18.50 17.89 -0.02
N ARG A 153 18.67 17.55 -1.31
CA ARG A 153 19.99 17.23 -1.88
C ARG A 153 20.73 18.48 -2.34
N GLN A 154 19.98 19.44 -2.88
CA GLN A 154 20.42 20.78 -3.24
C GLN A 154 19.46 21.80 -2.62
N LEU A 155 20.01 22.83 -2.01
CA LEU A 155 19.26 23.87 -1.31
C LEU A 155 19.75 25.23 -1.76
N GLU A 156 18.83 26.07 -2.23
CA GLU A 156 19.09 27.46 -2.58
C GLU A 156 18.12 28.38 -1.84
N PHE A 157 18.65 29.48 -1.32
CA PHE A 157 17.86 30.54 -0.72
C PHE A 157 17.91 31.80 -1.59
N GLY A 158 16.74 32.37 -1.88
CA GLY A 158 16.62 33.65 -2.55
C GLY A 158 17.09 34.83 -1.67
N PRO A 159 17.24 36.03 -2.27
CA PRO A 159 17.70 37.21 -1.55
C PRO A 159 16.78 37.63 -0.39
N ASP A 160 15.47 37.38 -0.53
CA ASP A 160 14.44 37.75 0.43
C ASP A 160 14.10 36.65 1.43
N ALA A 161 14.72 35.47 1.29
CA ALA A 161 14.41 34.30 2.11
C ALA A 161 14.82 34.52 3.57
N ARG A 162 13.90 34.30 4.51
CA ARG A 162 14.13 34.44 5.95
C ARG A 162 13.37 33.36 6.72
N ILE A 163 13.93 32.88 7.82
CA ILE A 163 13.27 31.93 8.73
C ILE A 163 13.12 32.57 10.12
N GLY A 164 11.88 32.71 10.56
CA GLY A 164 11.50 33.29 11.85
C GLY A 164 11.68 32.33 13.03
N GLY A 165 11.43 31.03 12.83
CA GLY A 165 11.58 29.99 13.85
C GLY A 165 12.93 29.28 13.86
N GLN A 166 12.93 28.01 14.26
CA GLN A 166 14.07 27.10 14.24
C GLN A 166 14.17 26.39 12.88
N LEU A 167 15.38 26.14 12.37
CA LEU A 167 15.61 25.29 11.19
C LEU A 167 16.14 23.93 11.65
N VAL A 168 15.38 22.86 11.40
CA VAL A 168 15.83 21.47 11.52
C VAL A 168 16.17 20.93 10.15
N LEU A 169 17.46 20.75 9.89
CA LEU A 169 18.00 20.36 8.60
C LEU A 169 18.37 18.87 8.61
N TYR A 170 17.73 18.08 7.75
CA TYR A 170 18.02 16.67 7.56
C TYR A 170 18.97 16.50 6.37
N GLU A 171 20.21 16.06 6.63
CA GLU A 171 21.27 15.91 5.62
C GLU A 171 21.84 14.49 5.65
N GLU A 172 22.25 13.94 4.50
CA GLU A 172 23.04 12.69 4.46
C GLU A 172 24.45 12.88 5.03
N THR A 173 25.00 14.09 4.89
CA THR A 173 26.30 14.46 5.45
C THR A 173 26.15 15.83 6.10
N PRO A 174 26.07 15.89 7.44
CA PRO A 174 25.90 17.15 8.15
C PRO A 174 26.98 18.17 7.77
N GLY A 175 26.57 19.39 7.42
CA GLY A 175 27.51 20.46 7.05
C GLY A 175 27.65 20.71 5.55
N LYS A 176 27.08 19.86 4.70
CA LYS A 176 27.23 19.98 3.23
C LYS A 176 26.35 21.07 2.63
N LEU A 177 25.14 21.28 3.13
CA LEU A 177 24.27 22.35 2.67
C LEU A 177 24.66 23.66 3.35
N GLU A 178 24.85 24.69 2.51
CA GLU A 178 25.13 26.05 2.95
C GLU A 178 23.84 26.77 3.31
N VAL A 179 23.79 27.35 4.50
CA VAL A 179 22.67 28.17 4.97
C VAL A 179 23.23 29.56 5.28
N PRO A 180 22.91 30.59 4.46
CA PRO A 180 23.42 31.93 4.68
C PRO A 180 22.95 32.53 6.01
N ALA A 181 23.83 33.28 6.68
CA ALA A 181 23.48 34.00 7.92
C ALA A 181 22.38 35.06 7.71
N SER A 182 22.16 35.51 6.47
CA SER A 182 21.05 36.40 6.12
C SER A 182 19.68 35.72 6.24
N VAL A 183 19.60 34.40 6.09
CA VAL A 183 18.34 33.63 6.14
C VAL A 183 17.98 33.31 7.58
N ILE A 184 18.94 32.80 8.35
CA ILE A 184 18.76 32.39 9.74
C ILE A 184 20.11 32.46 10.48
N ALA A 185 20.08 32.85 11.75
CA ALA A 185 21.27 32.81 12.61
C ALA A 185 21.69 31.35 12.86
N GLY A 186 22.99 31.04 12.76
CA GLY A 186 23.50 29.66 12.84
C GLY A 186 23.14 28.91 14.12
N GLU A 187 22.93 29.61 15.23
CA GLU A 187 22.50 29.06 16.53
C GLU A 187 21.06 28.52 16.53
N ARG A 188 20.24 28.89 15.54
CA ARG A 188 18.87 28.37 15.35
C ARG A 188 18.83 27.20 14.36
N ILE A 189 19.98 26.69 13.90
CA ILE A 189 20.07 25.57 12.96
C ILE A 189 20.42 24.29 13.72
N GLU A 190 19.47 23.35 13.77
CA GLU A 190 19.69 21.99 14.24
C GLU A 190 19.93 21.05 13.05
N ARG A 191 21.14 20.52 12.90
CA ARG A 191 21.48 19.57 11.83
C ARG A 191 21.30 18.14 12.32
N ARG A 192 20.49 17.36 11.61
CA ARG A 192 20.23 15.94 11.87
C ARG A 192 20.66 15.10 10.68
N ASP A 193 21.25 13.96 10.97
CA ASP A 193 21.66 12.99 9.97
C ASP A 193 20.46 12.12 9.56
N ILE A 194 20.19 11.98 8.25
CA ILE A 194 19.12 11.13 7.72
C ILE A 194 19.32 9.66 8.14
N GLU A 195 20.56 9.17 8.29
CA GLU A 195 20.86 7.81 8.78
C GLU A 195 20.61 7.64 10.29
N SER A 196 20.43 8.74 11.05
CA SER A 196 20.27 8.64 12.51
C SER A 196 18.88 8.17 12.94
N ARG A 197 17.87 8.13 12.05
CA ARG A 197 16.52 7.63 12.37
C ARG A 197 16.37 6.11 12.22
N ASP A 198 17.30 5.45 11.52
CA ASP A 198 17.23 4.00 11.24
C ASP A 198 18.22 3.14 12.05
N ARG A 199 18.91 3.68 13.06
CA ARG A 199 19.81 2.88 13.91
C ARG A 199 19.10 2.04 15.01
N HIS A 200 17.82 1.73 14.81
CA HIS A 200 17.17 0.55 15.40
C HIS A 200 17.05 -0.63 14.41
N MET A 201 17.57 -0.50 13.18
CA MET A 201 17.97 -1.66 12.40
C MET A 201 19.06 -2.39 13.17
N ARG A 202 18.64 -3.45 13.87
CA ARG A 202 19.56 -4.49 14.32
C ARG A 202 20.44 -4.84 13.11
N PRO A 203 21.78 -4.91 13.27
CA PRO A 203 22.68 -5.17 12.15
C PRO A 203 22.17 -6.39 11.37
N PHE A 204 22.27 -6.32 10.04
CA PHE A 204 21.85 -7.37 9.11
C PHE A 204 22.51 -8.69 9.50
N GLY A 205 21.82 -9.44 10.35
CA GLY A 205 22.34 -10.62 11.00
C GLY A 205 21.74 -11.84 10.34
N TRP A 206 22.58 -12.63 9.66
CA TRP A 206 22.19 -13.95 9.16
C TRP A 206 21.50 -14.80 10.23
N ALA A 207 21.88 -14.63 11.51
CA ALA A 207 21.23 -15.25 12.65
C ALA A 207 19.75 -14.84 12.83
N GLY A 208 19.39 -13.58 12.55
CA GLY A 208 18.00 -13.10 12.60
C GLY A 208 17.15 -13.67 11.46
N TYR A 209 17.72 -13.73 10.25
CA TYR A 209 17.05 -14.34 9.11
C TYR A 209 16.83 -15.85 9.32
N ILE A 210 17.88 -16.58 9.72
CA ILE A 210 17.81 -18.01 10.06
C ILE A 210 16.83 -18.23 11.22
N GLY A 211 16.85 -17.38 12.25
CA GLY A 211 15.90 -17.46 13.36
C GLY A 211 14.46 -17.28 12.91
N SER A 212 14.18 -16.28 12.07
CA SER A 212 12.84 -16.03 11.52
C SER A 212 12.36 -17.20 10.63
N PHE A 213 13.25 -17.73 9.80
CA PHE A 213 13.00 -18.90 8.96
C PHE A 213 12.66 -20.15 9.78
N LEU A 214 13.50 -20.48 10.77
CA LEU A 214 13.26 -21.62 11.65
C LEU A 214 11.98 -21.45 12.48
N SER A 215 11.69 -20.22 12.93
CA SER A 215 10.44 -19.94 13.63
C SER A 215 9.22 -20.18 12.74
N ALA A 216 9.27 -19.78 11.46
CA ALA A 216 8.22 -20.04 10.49
C ALA A 216 8.02 -21.55 10.26
N VAL A 217 9.10 -22.31 10.10
CA VAL A 217 9.07 -23.77 9.98
C VAL A 217 8.40 -24.41 11.21
N ILE A 218 8.76 -23.97 12.43
CA ILE A 218 8.17 -24.47 13.68
C ILE A 218 6.68 -24.15 13.75
N VAL A 219 6.28 -22.91 13.42
CA VAL A 219 4.86 -22.49 13.42
C VAL A 219 4.05 -23.31 12.42
N ILE A 220 4.56 -23.52 11.21
CA ILE A 220 3.88 -24.36 10.19
C ILE A 220 3.76 -25.81 10.69
N ALA A 221 4.82 -26.36 11.25
CA ALA A 221 4.80 -27.71 11.83
C ALA A 221 3.79 -27.84 12.97
N ALA A 222 3.72 -26.84 13.85
CA ALA A 222 2.79 -26.79 14.97
C ALA A 222 1.33 -26.67 14.48
N LEU A 223 1.06 -25.84 13.47
CA LEU A 223 -0.26 -25.73 12.85
C LEU A 223 -0.69 -27.03 12.17
N ALA A 224 0.21 -27.65 11.40
CA ALA A 224 -0.06 -28.95 10.80
C ALA A 224 -0.31 -30.03 11.85
N ALA A 225 0.44 -30.02 12.96
CA ALA A 225 0.23 -30.91 14.10
C ALA A 225 -1.13 -30.68 14.77
N LEU A 226 -1.52 -29.40 14.95
CA LEU A 226 -2.82 -29.02 15.48
C LEU A 226 -3.96 -29.52 14.58
N ILE A 227 -3.87 -29.28 13.27
CA ILE A 227 -4.85 -29.80 12.30
C ILE A 227 -4.86 -31.34 12.34
N ALA A 228 -3.69 -31.98 12.42
CA ALA A 228 -3.58 -33.43 12.52
C ALA A 228 -4.18 -34.00 13.81
N ALA A 229 -4.21 -33.22 14.89
CA ALA A 229 -4.84 -33.59 16.16
C ALA A 229 -6.35 -33.40 16.13
N LEU A 230 -6.84 -32.31 15.53
CA LEU A 230 -8.28 -31.99 15.44
C LEU A 230 -9.01 -32.86 14.42
N VAL A 231 -8.41 -33.06 13.24
CA VAL A 231 -9.03 -33.74 12.09
C VAL A 231 -8.08 -34.76 11.44
N PRO A 232 -7.62 -35.78 12.20
CA PRO A 232 -6.57 -36.71 11.79
C PRO A 232 -6.87 -37.48 10.50
N GLN A 233 -8.10 -37.96 10.36
CA GLN A 233 -8.52 -38.79 9.23
C GLN A 233 -8.68 -37.96 7.97
N GLN A 234 -9.18 -36.72 8.12
CA GLN A 234 -9.40 -35.80 7.02
C GLN A 234 -8.07 -35.33 6.44
N LEU A 235 -7.10 -34.96 7.29
CA LEU A 235 -5.77 -34.56 6.84
C LEU A 235 -5.04 -35.70 6.11
N ALA A 236 -5.16 -36.95 6.60
CA ALA A 236 -4.61 -38.12 5.91
C ALA A 236 -5.28 -38.37 4.54
N ALA A 237 -6.61 -38.19 4.45
CA ALA A 237 -7.33 -38.32 3.20
C ALA A 237 -6.95 -37.22 2.18
N MET A 238 -6.78 -35.97 2.63
CA MET A 238 -6.31 -34.86 1.78
C MET A 238 -4.90 -35.13 1.25
N ARG A 239 -3.98 -35.55 2.12
CA ARG A 239 -2.64 -35.98 1.73
C ARG A 239 -2.68 -37.07 0.65
N ARG A 240 -3.42 -38.16 0.86
CA ARG A 240 -3.50 -39.26 -0.11
C ARG A 240 -3.95 -38.76 -1.47
N ARG A 241 -4.97 -37.89 -1.54
CA ARG A 241 -5.41 -37.29 -2.82
C ARG A 241 -4.33 -36.48 -3.53
N ILE A 242 -3.53 -35.71 -2.78
CA ILE A 242 -2.42 -34.94 -3.34
C ILE A 242 -1.37 -35.88 -3.91
N LEU A 243 -1.03 -36.96 -3.20
CA LEU A 243 -0.02 -37.93 -3.64
C LEU A 243 -0.50 -38.80 -4.81
N ASP A 244 -1.77 -39.21 -4.80
CA ASP A 244 -2.36 -40.07 -5.84
C ASP A 244 -2.59 -39.32 -7.17
N ALA A 245 -2.96 -38.04 -7.10
CA ALA A 245 -3.34 -37.25 -8.28
C ALA A 245 -2.90 -35.77 -8.15
N PRO A 246 -1.58 -35.49 -8.08
CA PRO A 246 -1.06 -34.16 -7.77
C PRO A 246 -1.53 -33.10 -8.76
N PHE A 247 -1.44 -33.37 -10.07
CA PHE A 247 -1.86 -32.43 -11.11
C PHE A 247 -3.35 -32.09 -11.06
N ARG A 248 -4.21 -33.08 -10.71
CA ARG A 248 -5.65 -32.84 -10.56
C ARG A 248 -5.94 -31.95 -9.36
N THR A 249 -5.28 -32.21 -8.22
CA THR A 249 -5.45 -31.35 -7.03
C THR A 249 -4.91 -29.94 -7.27
N LEU A 250 -3.77 -29.81 -7.95
CA LEU A 250 -3.20 -28.52 -8.32
C LEU A 250 -4.15 -27.71 -9.20
N TRP A 251 -4.70 -28.33 -10.24
CA TRP A 251 -5.64 -27.68 -11.16
C TRP A 251 -6.94 -27.25 -10.46
N LEU A 252 -7.53 -28.11 -9.62
CA LEU A 252 -8.73 -27.76 -8.87
C LEU A 252 -8.47 -26.64 -7.85
N GLY A 253 -7.29 -26.63 -7.24
CA GLY A 253 -6.87 -25.53 -6.37
C GLY A 253 -6.74 -24.22 -7.11
N PHE A 254 -6.09 -24.24 -8.27
CA PHE A 254 -5.97 -23.08 -9.16
C PHE A 254 -7.35 -22.52 -9.52
N LEU A 255 -8.28 -23.37 -9.96
CA LEU A 255 -9.64 -22.97 -10.29
C LEU A 255 -10.39 -22.39 -9.08
N THR A 256 -10.30 -23.05 -7.92
CA THR A 256 -10.96 -22.58 -6.70
C THR A 256 -10.43 -21.21 -6.27
N GLN A 257 -9.10 -21.10 -6.14
CA GLN A 257 -8.47 -19.87 -5.66
C GLN A 257 -8.70 -18.70 -6.63
N SER A 258 -8.62 -18.96 -7.94
CA SER A 258 -8.92 -17.96 -8.96
C SER A 258 -10.38 -17.55 -8.94
N ALA A 259 -11.32 -18.47 -8.73
CA ALA A 259 -12.74 -18.14 -8.60
C ALA A 259 -13.03 -17.27 -7.37
N VAL A 260 -12.41 -17.57 -6.22
CA VAL A 260 -12.59 -16.75 -5.00
C VAL A 260 -12.01 -15.35 -5.19
N ILE A 261 -10.78 -15.23 -5.71
CA ILE A 261 -10.15 -13.93 -5.97
C ILE A 261 -10.94 -13.15 -7.04
N GLY A 262 -11.33 -13.80 -8.13
CA GLY A 262 -12.15 -13.20 -9.18
C GLY A 262 -13.51 -12.74 -8.67
N SER A 263 -14.13 -13.50 -7.76
CA SER A 263 -15.40 -13.09 -7.12
C SER A 263 -15.25 -11.80 -6.31
N ALA A 264 -14.08 -11.54 -5.71
CA ALA A 264 -13.84 -10.28 -4.99
C ALA A 264 -13.89 -9.07 -5.94
N VAL A 265 -13.33 -9.21 -7.15
CA VAL A 265 -13.41 -8.18 -8.21
C VAL A 265 -14.85 -7.98 -8.65
N LEU A 266 -15.59 -9.07 -8.90
CA LEU A 266 -17.00 -9.00 -9.28
C LEU A 266 -17.86 -8.35 -8.19
N PHE A 267 -17.62 -8.65 -6.91
CA PHE A 267 -18.31 -8.00 -5.80
C PHE A 267 -17.95 -6.52 -5.72
N ALA A 268 -16.69 -6.15 -5.92
CA ALA A 268 -16.24 -4.76 -5.92
C ALA A 268 -16.93 -3.91 -7.01
N MET A 269 -17.38 -4.52 -8.12
CA MET A 269 -18.16 -3.84 -9.16
C MET A 269 -19.59 -3.46 -8.71
N THR A 270 -20.06 -3.99 -7.58
CA THR A 270 -21.39 -3.68 -7.04
C THR A 270 -21.27 -2.77 -5.80
N LEU A 271 -22.21 -1.84 -5.63
CA LEU A 271 -22.21 -0.91 -4.49
C LEU A 271 -22.21 -1.63 -3.13
N VAL A 272 -22.94 -2.75 -3.03
CA VAL A 272 -22.98 -3.57 -1.82
C VAL A 272 -21.73 -4.44 -1.70
N GLY A 273 -21.27 -5.00 -2.82
CA GLY A 273 -20.15 -5.94 -2.82
C GLY A 273 -18.79 -5.28 -2.61
N VAL A 274 -18.62 -3.96 -2.77
CA VAL A 274 -17.38 -3.29 -2.36
C VAL A 274 -17.08 -3.50 -0.87
N PHE A 275 -18.12 -3.55 -0.03
CA PHE A 275 -18.01 -3.85 1.41
C PHE A 275 -17.73 -5.34 1.68
N LEU A 276 -18.12 -6.23 0.77
CA LEU A 276 -17.89 -7.68 0.87
C LEU A 276 -16.56 -8.11 0.23
N SER A 277 -15.98 -7.29 -0.64
CA SER A 277 -14.73 -7.62 -1.35
C SER A 277 -13.55 -7.88 -0.40
N PRO A 278 -13.36 -7.15 0.73
CA PRO A 278 -12.32 -7.48 1.69
C PRO A 278 -12.55 -8.85 2.35
N ALA A 279 -13.81 -9.22 2.60
CA ALA A 279 -14.14 -10.54 3.14
C ALA A 279 -13.82 -11.66 2.15
N ALA A 280 -14.09 -11.46 0.85
CA ALA A 280 -13.71 -12.42 -0.19
C ALA A 280 -12.20 -12.59 -0.32
N LEU A 281 -11.42 -11.49 -0.25
CA LEU A 281 -9.95 -11.55 -0.21
C LEU A 281 -9.44 -12.22 1.06
N LEU A 282 -10.08 -11.98 2.20
CA LEU A 282 -9.74 -12.64 3.46
C LEU A 282 -10.00 -14.16 3.37
N VAL A 283 -11.13 -14.57 2.79
CA VAL A 283 -11.41 -15.99 2.51
C VAL A 283 -10.37 -16.59 1.56
N ALA A 284 -9.96 -15.86 0.51
CA ALA A 284 -8.88 -16.31 -0.38
C ALA A 284 -7.55 -16.45 0.37
N ALA A 285 -7.19 -15.50 1.24
CA ALA A 285 -5.97 -15.55 2.03
C ALA A 285 -5.98 -16.73 3.02
N ILE A 286 -7.07 -16.91 3.76
CA ILE A 286 -7.26 -18.04 4.68
C ILE A 286 -7.21 -19.36 3.92
N GLY A 287 -7.91 -19.46 2.79
CA GLY A 287 -7.95 -20.65 1.94
C GLY A 287 -6.56 -21.01 1.39
N GLY A 288 -5.83 -20.02 0.86
CA GLY A 288 -4.47 -20.20 0.37
C GLY A 288 -3.50 -20.62 1.47
N PHE A 289 -3.61 -20.04 2.66
CA PHE A 289 -2.81 -20.43 3.82
C PHE A 289 -3.14 -21.84 4.32
N ALA A 290 -4.43 -22.19 4.44
CA ALA A 290 -4.86 -23.53 4.81
C ALA A 290 -4.38 -24.58 3.78
N GLY A 291 -4.49 -24.25 2.49
CA GLY A 291 -3.95 -25.06 1.40
C GLY A 291 -2.45 -25.23 1.52
N TYR A 292 -1.71 -24.17 1.82
CA TYR A 292 -0.27 -24.23 2.04
C TYR A 292 0.12 -25.20 3.17
N VAL A 293 -0.57 -25.16 4.32
CA VAL A 293 -0.30 -26.08 5.44
C VAL A 293 -0.56 -27.54 5.05
N VAL A 294 -1.70 -27.82 4.38
CA VAL A 294 -2.03 -29.17 3.90
C VAL A 294 -1.03 -29.65 2.85
N GLY A 295 -0.66 -28.78 1.91
CA GLY A 295 0.31 -29.05 0.85
C GLY A 295 1.70 -29.35 1.41
N ILE A 296 2.17 -28.57 2.39
CA ILE A 296 3.47 -28.81 3.04
C ILE A 296 3.49 -30.14 3.79
N TYR A 297 2.42 -30.46 4.52
CA TYR A 297 2.32 -31.75 5.18
C TYR A 297 2.36 -32.88 4.15
N ALA A 298 1.60 -32.77 3.06
CA ALA A 298 1.58 -33.79 2.02
C ALA A 298 2.94 -33.94 1.32
N PHE A 299 3.61 -32.82 1.02
CA PHE A 299 4.95 -32.80 0.46
C PHE A 299 5.95 -33.47 1.40
N GLY A 300 5.93 -33.13 2.69
CA GLY A 300 6.79 -33.75 3.70
C GLY A 300 6.57 -35.26 3.83
N VAL A 301 5.32 -35.73 3.82
CA VAL A 301 5.04 -37.18 3.80
C VAL A 301 5.49 -37.82 2.49
N GLY A 302 5.27 -37.17 1.35
CA GLY A 302 5.75 -37.65 0.06
C GLY A 302 7.27 -37.86 0.03
N LEU A 303 8.03 -36.91 0.60
CA LEU A 303 9.48 -37.03 0.75
C LEU A 303 9.88 -38.20 1.66
N LEU A 304 9.19 -38.38 2.79
CA LEU A 304 9.45 -39.49 3.71
C LEU A 304 9.17 -40.85 3.05
N LEU A 305 8.06 -40.96 2.31
CA LEU A 305 7.69 -42.17 1.57
C LEU A 305 8.72 -42.48 0.46
N ALA A 306 9.20 -41.45 -0.25
CA ALA A 306 10.25 -41.60 -1.25
C ALA A 306 11.57 -42.13 -0.65
N TRP A 307 11.81 -41.88 0.65
CA TRP A 307 12.94 -42.42 1.41
C TRP A 307 12.65 -43.79 2.05
N GLY A 308 11.53 -44.43 1.71
CA GLY A 308 11.15 -45.75 2.23
C GLY A 308 10.65 -45.75 3.68
N ARG A 309 10.21 -44.60 4.22
CA ARG A 309 9.56 -44.54 5.54
C ARG A 309 8.06 -44.83 5.42
N ASP A 310 7.47 -45.36 6.48
CA ASP A 310 6.03 -45.65 6.55
C ASP A 310 5.16 -44.39 6.63
N GLU A 311 3.86 -44.54 6.31
CA GLU A 311 2.89 -43.46 6.49
C GLU A 311 2.79 -43.02 7.97
N PRO A 312 2.77 -41.70 8.26
CA PRO A 312 2.62 -41.21 9.63
C PRO A 312 1.30 -41.64 10.30
N ALA A 313 1.40 -42.46 11.34
CA ALA A 313 0.26 -42.96 12.11
C ALA A 313 -0.05 -42.08 13.33
N SER A 314 0.97 -41.57 14.02
CA SER A 314 0.81 -40.76 15.24
C SER A 314 0.85 -39.25 14.96
N ILE A 315 0.31 -38.45 15.89
CA ILE A 315 0.35 -36.97 15.82
C ILE A 315 1.80 -36.47 15.74
N GLY A 316 2.71 -37.05 16.54
CA GLY A 316 4.13 -36.70 16.52
C GLY A 316 4.79 -36.98 15.17
N GLN A 317 4.51 -38.13 14.55
CA GLN A 317 5.03 -38.45 13.22
C GLN A 317 4.50 -37.49 12.14
N ARG A 318 3.25 -37.03 12.27
CA ARG A 318 2.66 -36.05 11.34
C ARG A 318 3.27 -34.67 11.51
N ALA A 319 3.51 -34.25 12.75
CA ALA A 319 4.20 -33.01 13.06
C ALA A 319 5.63 -33.01 12.49
N LEU A 320 6.35 -34.12 12.66
CA LEU A 320 7.69 -34.30 12.08
C LEU A 320 7.65 -34.26 10.55
N ALA A 321 6.68 -34.93 9.92
CA ALA A 321 6.52 -34.89 8.48
C ALA A 321 6.23 -33.48 7.97
N ALA A 322 5.36 -32.74 8.64
CA ALA A 322 5.07 -31.34 8.30
C ALA A 322 6.28 -30.43 8.51
N GLY A 323 7.02 -30.58 9.61
CA GLY A 323 8.23 -29.82 9.88
C GLY A 323 9.34 -30.11 8.87
N PHE A 324 9.52 -31.36 8.48
CA PHE A 324 10.45 -31.74 7.43
C PHE A 324 10.02 -31.17 6.07
N GLY A 325 8.74 -31.29 5.72
CA GLY A 325 8.17 -30.67 4.53
C GLY A 325 8.36 -29.15 4.51
N ALA A 326 8.14 -28.48 5.64
CA ALA A 326 8.29 -27.03 5.77
C ALA A 326 9.75 -26.59 5.68
N LEU A 327 10.67 -27.34 6.28
CA LEU A 327 12.10 -27.08 6.17
C LEU A 327 12.56 -27.16 4.71
N VAL A 328 12.24 -28.26 4.03
CA VAL A 328 12.65 -28.48 2.62
C VAL A 328 11.97 -27.47 1.70
N ALA A 329 10.66 -27.27 1.85
CA ALA A 329 9.92 -26.28 1.06
C ALA A 329 10.44 -24.86 1.30
N GLY A 330 10.79 -24.53 2.54
CA GLY A 330 11.38 -23.25 2.90
C GLY A 330 12.73 -23.02 2.23
N VAL A 331 13.61 -24.03 2.20
CA VAL A 331 14.89 -23.95 1.49
C VAL A 331 14.68 -23.78 -0.02
N ILE A 332 13.74 -24.52 -0.64
CA ILE A 332 13.36 -24.32 -2.04
C ILE A 332 12.83 -22.90 -2.26
N GLY A 333 12.06 -22.38 -1.29
CA GLY A 333 11.52 -21.03 -1.27
C GLY A 333 12.57 -19.92 -1.35
N LEU A 334 13.82 -20.19 -0.97
CA LEU A 334 14.93 -19.23 -1.08
C LEU A 334 15.45 -19.06 -2.50
N ILE A 335 15.13 -20.00 -3.41
CA ILE A 335 15.55 -19.92 -4.80
C ILE A 335 14.73 -18.84 -5.50
N PRO A 336 15.35 -17.76 -6.04
CA PRO A 336 14.63 -16.73 -6.76
C PRO A 336 13.82 -17.32 -7.91
N VAL A 337 12.61 -16.79 -8.14
CA VAL A 337 11.66 -17.24 -9.16
C VAL A 337 11.08 -18.64 -8.91
N LEU A 338 11.91 -19.68 -8.77
CA LEU A 338 11.43 -21.06 -8.60
C LEU A 338 10.77 -21.30 -7.24
N GLY A 339 11.28 -20.66 -6.18
CA GLY A 339 10.78 -20.83 -4.83
C GLY A 339 9.32 -20.41 -4.68
N TRP A 340 8.94 -19.24 -5.19
CA TRP A 340 7.56 -18.76 -5.09
C TRP A 340 6.60 -19.59 -5.96
N ILE A 341 7.04 -20.03 -7.14
CA ILE A 341 6.22 -20.92 -8.01
C ILE A 341 5.99 -22.26 -7.31
N PHE A 342 7.02 -22.83 -6.70
CA PHE A 342 6.90 -24.08 -5.95
C PHE A 342 5.96 -23.92 -4.75
N LEU A 343 6.13 -22.89 -3.92
CA LEU A 343 5.27 -22.66 -2.76
C LEU A 343 3.82 -22.39 -3.17
N LEU A 344 3.61 -21.67 -4.28
CA LEU A 344 2.29 -21.48 -4.87
C LEU A 344 1.69 -22.81 -5.31
N ALA A 345 2.44 -23.66 -6.01
CA ALA A 345 1.98 -24.98 -6.43
C ALA A 345 1.61 -25.87 -5.23
N VAL A 346 2.41 -25.85 -4.17
CA VAL A 346 2.13 -26.56 -2.91
C VAL A 346 0.84 -26.05 -2.27
N SER A 347 0.67 -24.73 -2.18
CA SER A 347 -0.56 -24.11 -1.66
C SER A 347 -1.78 -24.49 -2.48
N LEU A 348 -1.72 -24.37 -3.81
CA LEU A 348 -2.81 -24.71 -4.71
C LEU A 348 -3.16 -26.21 -4.66
N ALA A 349 -2.18 -27.11 -4.61
CA ALA A 349 -2.45 -28.54 -4.44
C ALA A 349 -3.22 -28.82 -3.14
N GLY A 350 -2.85 -28.15 -2.04
CA GLY A 350 -3.60 -28.23 -0.78
C GLY A 350 -4.99 -27.63 -0.86
N VAL A 351 -5.17 -26.46 -1.50
CA VAL A 351 -6.50 -25.87 -1.75
C VAL A 351 -7.38 -26.86 -2.50
N GLY A 352 -6.89 -27.48 -3.58
CA GLY A 352 -7.67 -28.46 -4.32
C GLY A 352 -8.02 -29.72 -3.52
N ALA A 353 -7.15 -30.16 -2.62
CA ALA A 353 -7.45 -31.25 -1.71
C ALA A 353 -8.57 -30.89 -0.71
N ILE A 354 -8.57 -29.65 -0.20
CA ILE A 354 -9.62 -29.10 0.66
C ILE A 354 -10.93 -28.98 -0.13
N THR A 355 -10.91 -28.37 -1.32
CA THR A 355 -12.08 -28.21 -2.20
C THR A 355 -12.72 -29.55 -2.47
N THR A 356 -11.95 -30.55 -2.90
CA THR A 356 -12.49 -31.89 -3.17
C THR A 356 -13.04 -32.57 -1.92
N TRP A 357 -12.61 -32.18 -0.72
CA TRP A 357 -13.14 -32.72 0.54
C TRP A 357 -14.47 -32.06 0.90
N ILE A 358 -14.56 -30.73 0.80
CA ILE A 358 -15.78 -29.95 1.07
C ILE A 358 -16.88 -30.29 0.05
N PHE A 359 -16.55 -30.30 -1.24
CA PHE A 359 -17.52 -30.45 -2.33
C PHE A 359 -17.69 -31.90 -2.81
N ARG A 360 -17.35 -32.91 -1.99
CA ARG A 360 -17.67 -34.30 -2.38
C ARG A 360 -19.18 -34.42 -2.58
N PRO A 361 -19.67 -34.80 -3.77
CA PRO A 361 -21.08 -35.10 -3.94
C PRO A 361 -21.40 -36.35 -3.11
N GLN A 362 -22.21 -36.19 -2.07
CA GLN A 362 -22.83 -37.34 -1.37
C GLN A 362 -23.82 -38.10 -2.28
N PHE A 363 -24.07 -37.62 -3.51
CA PHE A 363 -25.08 -38.11 -4.43
C PHE A 363 -24.73 -39.39 -5.22
N PHE A 364 -23.45 -39.83 -5.25
CA PHE A 364 -23.05 -41.03 -6.02
C PHE A 364 -22.66 -42.24 -5.14
N GLY A 365 -23.15 -42.29 -3.90
CA GLY A 365 -22.88 -43.37 -2.96
C GLY A 365 -24.06 -44.31 -2.72
N ALA A 366 -24.59 -44.94 -3.77
CA ALA A 366 -25.27 -46.25 -3.72
C ALA A 366 -25.94 -46.52 -5.08
N LEU A 367 -25.33 -47.35 -5.91
CA LEU A 367 -26.12 -48.29 -6.71
C LEU A 367 -25.86 -49.67 -6.08
N PRO A 368 -26.91 -50.40 -5.64
CA PRO A 368 -26.75 -51.77 -5.20
C PRO A 368 -26.25 -52.59 -6.39
N SER A 369 -25.19 -53.37 -6.17
CA SER A 369 -24.80 -54.43 -7.07
C SER A 369 -25.87 -55.52 -7.02
N GLU A 370 -26.63 -55.70 -8.10
CA GLU A 370 -27.20 -57.01 -8.43
C GLU A 370 -26.15 -57.86 -9.16
#